data_AF-A0A3B8LS67-F1
#
_entry.id   AF-A0A3B8LS67-F1
#
_cell.length_a   1.000
_cell.length_b   1.000
_cell.length_c   1.000
_cell.angle_alpha   90.00
_cell.angle_beta   90.00
_cell.angle_gamma   90.00
#
_symmetry.space_group_name_H-M   'P 1'
#
loop_
_entity.id
_entity.type
_entity.pdbx_description
1 polymer ?
#
loop_
_entity_poly.entity_id
_entity_poly.type
_entity_poly.pdbx_seq_one_letter_code
_entity_poly.pdbx_strand_id
1 'polypeptide(L)'
;NKEILLRSMNKTLKSSDWISLTKSNQKVRNRYTAQMAIRLRTKHLKMSSDKSALSFQLTGRMGAQLTPTDNKQEELTFHSQVEREYRFSKKVGYSRQWARKMLSREGRKVVEALWKQMGKMLTAFVVMRRDSSAVLRKMLVAGEPYQQLLATRILGQRKDPKAVKEIIKLLKHKDRRLMFEAISALVKMKEQQAVKPMIELTRGKKPAFLSHLISSLAEIGGQQVEGYLFTLAGAHPTKEIRVVAKNALQELKSRKKPSVSTRQ
;
A
#
# COMPACT_ATOMS: atom_id res chain seq x y z
N ASN A 1 18.96 -25.12 -23.48
CA ASN A 1 17.62 -24.49 -23.62
C ASN A 1 17.74 -23.00 -23.81
N LYS A 2 17.61 -22.51 -25.04
CA LYS A 2 17.62 -21.07 -25.35
C LYS A 2 16.21 -20.52 -25.11
N GLU A 3 16.09 -19.43 -24.35
CA GLU A 3 14.81 -18.73 -24.14
C GLU A 3 14.70 -17.54 -25.09
N ILE A 4 13.50 -17.29 -25.60
CA ILE A 4 13.16 -16.12 -26.41
C ILE A 4 12.56 -15.06 -25.48
N LEU A 5 13.22 -13.91 -25.37
CA LEU A 5 12.69 -12.74 -24.69
C LEU A 5 11.65 -12.05 -25.58
N LEU A 6 10.46 -11.78 -25.05
CA LEU A 6 9.41 -11.07 -25.76
C LEU A 6 9.26 -9.65 -25.18
N ARG A 7 8.87 -8.69 -26.02
CA ARG A 7 8.66 -7.29 -25.60
C ARG A 7 7.54 -7.21 -24.54
N SER A 8 7.80 -6.44 -23.48
CA SER A 8 6.81 -6.17 -22.44
C SER A 8 5.58 -5.47 -23.00
N MET A 9 4.39 -5.90 -22.58
CA MET A 9 3.14 -5.21 -22.91
C MET A 9 2.64 -4.41 -21.70
N ASN A 10 2.23 -3.17 -21.97
CA ASN A 10 1.63 -2.28 -20.99
C ASN A 10 0.15 -2.12 -21.35
N LYS A 11 -0.72 -2.27 -20.36
CA LYS A 11 -2.15 -2.00 -20.52
C LYS A 11 -2.62 -1.12 -19.38
N THR A 12 -3.09 0.08 -19.72
CA THR A 12 -3.80 0.94 -18.76
C THR A 12 -5.27 0.78 -19.04
N LEU A 13 -6.01 0.30 -18.05
CA LEU A 13 -7.48 0.28 -18.08
C LEU A 13 -7.93 1.34 -17.08
N LYS A 14 -8.41 2.46 -17.63
CA LYS A 14 -9.13 3.46 -16.87
C LYS A 14 -10.59 3.03 -16.89
N SER A 15 -11.22 2.93 -15.74
CA SER A 15 -12.68 2.92 -15.70
C SER A 15 -13.11 4.18 -14.95
N SER A 16 -14.01 4.91 -15.60
CA SER A 16 -14.73 6.06 -15.07
C SER A 16 -16.10 5.65 -14.54
N ASP A 17 -16.32 4.35 -14.28
CA ASP A 17 -17.62 3.86 -13.85
C ASP A 17 -17.94 4.45 -12.48
N TRP A 18 -18.96 5.29 -12.46
CA TRP A 18 -19.47 5.94 -11.27
C TRP A 18 -20.14 4.89 -10.38
N ILE A 19 -19.47 4.48 -9.31
CA ILE A 19 -20.10 3.65 -8.29
C ILE A 19 -20.76 4.58 -7.27
N SER A 20 -22.08 4.73 -7.35
CA SER A 20 -22.86 5.39 -6.30
C SER A 20 -22.94 4.48 -5.08
N LEU A 21 -22.11 4.75 -4.07
CA LEU A 21 -22.14 4.04 -2.80
C LEU A 21 -23.18 4.67 -1.90
N THR A 22 -24.36 4.05 -1.78
CA THR A 22 -25.43 4.50 -0.88
C THR A 22 -25.71 3.45 0.19
N LYS A 23 -25.94 3.88 1.44
CA LYS A 23 -26.58 3.03 2.45
C LYS A 23 -28.09 3.13 2.24
N SER A 24 -28.69 2.07 1.67
CA SER A 24 -30.14 1.87 1.67
C SER A 24 -30.59 1.52 3.10
N ASN A 25 -30.81 2.55 3.92
CA ASN A 25 -32.10 2.81 4.53
C ASN A 25 -32.02 4.07 5.39
N GLN A 26 -33.00 4.94 5.14
CA GLN A 26 -33.23 6.28 5.69
C GLN A 26 -32.22 7.37 5.30
N LYS A 27 -32.57 8.06 4.20
CA LYS A 27 -32.08 9.36 3.70
C LYS A 27 -30.55 9.43 3.52
N VAL A 28 -30.10 9.10 2.30
CA VAL A 28 -28.71 9.21 1.84
C VAL A 28 -28.17 10.61 2.13
N ARG A 29 -27.32 10.74 3.16
CA ARG A 29 -26.77 12.03 3.59
C ARG A 29 -25.35 12.32 3.08
N ASN A 30 -24.75 11.45 2.27
CA ASN A 30 -23.50 11.68 1.53
C ASN A 30 -23.42 10.67 0.37
N ARG A 31 -23.38 11.11 -0.89
CA ARG A 31 -22.97 10.25 -2.01
C ARG A 31 -21.44 10.36 -2.16
N TYR A 32 -20.82 9.34 -2.74
CA TYR A 32 -19.39 9.36 -3.05
C TYR A 32 -19.19 9.08 -4.53
N THR A 33 -18.23 9.78 -5.13
CA THR A 33 -17.75 9.49 -6.47
C THR A 33 -16.42 8.76 -6.34
N ALA A 34 -16.26 7.66 -7.08
CA ALA A 34 -15.04 6.86 -7.10
C ALA A 34 -14.39 6.96 -8.48
N GLN A 35 -13.17 7.47 -8.55
CA GLN A 35 -12.32 7.39 -9.74
C GLN A 35 -11.29 6.30 -9.54
N MET A 36 -11.16 5.39 -10.50
CA MET A 36 -10.27 4.23 -10.36
C MET A 36 -9.41 4.03 -11.60
N ALA A 37 -8.14 3.71 -11.38
CA ALA A 37 -7.20 3.42 -12.46
C ALA A 37 -6.40 2.16 -12.14
N ILE A 38 -6.36 1.22 -13.09
CA ILE A 38 -5.53 0.02 -13.00
C ILE A 38 -4.55 0.04 -14.17
N ARG A 39 -3.27 0.03 -13.84
CA ARG A 39 -2.18 -0.09 -14.81
C ARG A 39 -1.47 -1.42 -14.60
N LEU A 40 -1.54 -2.29 -15.62
CA LEU A 40 -0.85 -3.56 -15.65
C LEU A 40 0.33 -3.54 -16.64
N ARG A 41 1.37 -4.28 -16.29
CA ARG A 41 2.59 -4.48 -17.08
C ARG A 41 3.09 -5.91 -16.93
N THR A 42 3.52 -6.52 -18.02
CA THR A 42 4.20 -7.83 -17.97
C THR A 42 5.69 -7.66 -17.70
N LYS A 43 6.23 -8.40 -16.73
CA LYS A 43 7.66 -8.62 -16.47
C LYS A 43 8.02 -10.08 -16.72
N HIS A 44 9.32 -10.35 -16.88
CA HIS A 44 9.85 -11.72 -17.04
C HIS A 44 9.13 -12.55 -18.12
N LEU A 45 8.66 -11.89 -19.19
CA LEU A 45 7.95 -12.54 -20.28
C LEU A 45 8.95 -13.32 -21.15
N LYS A 46 8.91 -14.64 -21.01
CA LYS A 46 9.85 -15.58 -21.62
C LYS A 46 9.09 -16.71 -22.29
N MET A 47 9.54 -17.11 -23.47
CA MET A 47 9.02 -18.26 -24.20
C MET A 47 10.17 -19.22 -24.51
N SER A 48 9.95 -20.52 -24.37
CA SER A 48 10.95 -21.52 -24.75
C SER A 48 11.23 -21.50 -26.26
N SER A 49 12.42 -21.94 -26.69
CA SER A 49 12.81 -21.96 -28.11
C SER A 49 11.89 -22.81 -28.98
N ASP A 50 11.43 -23.94 -28.46
CA ASP A 50 10.44 -24.84 -29.08
C ASP A 50 9.00 -24.30 -28.98
N LYS A 51 8.83 -23.13 -28.34
CA LYS A 51 7.57 -22.45 -28.07
C LYS A 51 6.60 -23.24 -27.18
N SER A 52 7.00 -24.36 -26.59
CA SER A 52 6.13 -25.23 -25.78
C SER A 52 5.80 -24.64 -24.40
N ALA A 53 6.61 -23.70 -23.90
CA ALA A 53 6.45 -23.08 -22.60
C ALA A 53 6.44 -21.54 -22.69
N LEU A 54 5.60 -20.92 -21.87
CA LEU A 54 5.49 -19.46 -21.74
C LEU A 54 5.34 -19.10 -20.26
N SER A 55 6.21 -18.23 -19.76
CA SER A 55 6.13 -17.70 -18.41
C SER A 55 6.13 -16.17 -18.43
N PHE A 56 5.36 -15.56 -17.54
CA PHE A 56 5.41 -14.12 -17.31
C PHE A 56 4.88 -13.77 -15.93
N GLN A 57 5.28 -12.59 -15.48
CA GLN A 57 4.75 -11.99 -14.28
C GLN A 57 3.93 -10.76 -14.66
N LEU A 58 2.66 -10.74 -14.27
CA LEU A 58 1.81 -9.58 -14.39
C LEU A 58 1.97 -8.72 -13.14
N THR A 59 2.47 -7.51 -13.31
CA THR A 59 2.61 -6.51 -12.25
C THR A 59 1.68 -5.34 -12.52
N GLY A 60 1.21 -4.68 -11.48
CA GLY A 60 0.35 -3.52 -11.65
C GLY A 60 0.24 -2.63 -10.45
N ARG A 61 -0.19 -1.40 -10.74
CA ARG A 61 -0.60 -0.42 -9.74
C ARG A 61 -2.06 -0.11 -9.96
N MET A 62 -2.77 -0.06 -8.86
CA MET A 62 -4.17 0.26 -8.78
C MET A 62 -4.33 1.46 -7.86
N GLY A 63 -5.06 2.47 -8.32
CA GLY A 63 -5.42 3.65 -7.55
C GLY A 63 -6.93 3.81 -7.52
N ALA A 64 -7.48 4.24 -6.39
CA ALA A 64 -8.82 4.76 -6.29
C ALA A 64 -8.81 6.10 -5.57
N GLN A 65 -9.66 7.02 -6.00
CA GLN A 65 -9.91 8.29 -5.37
C GLN A 65 -11.40 8.38 -5.11
N LEU A 66 -11.76 8.55 -3.84
CA LEU A 66 -13.13 8.69 -3.37
C LEU A 66 -13.33 10.12 -2.92
N THR A 67 -14.25 10.81 -3.58
CA THR A 67 -14.58 12.20 -3.26
C THR A 67 -16.05 12.25 -2.79
N PRO A 68 -16.34 12.77 -1.59
CA PRO A 68 -17.71 12.97 -1.15
C PRO A 68 -18.40 14.00 -2.06
N THR A 69 -19.66 13.78 -2.41
CA THR A 69 -20.43 14.73 -3.23
C THR A 69 -20.76 16.02 -2.49
N ASP A 70 -20.87 15.94 -1.17
CA ASP A 70 -21.40 17.02 -0.35
C ASP A 70 -20.29 17.79 0.39
N ASN A 71 -19.06 17.26 0.45
CA ASN A 71 -17.90 17.92 1.06
C ASN A 71 -16.58 17.49 0.39
N LYS A 72 -15.94 18.39 -0.37
CA LYS A 72 -14.68 18.10 -1.09
C LYS A 72 -13.43 18.02 -0.19
N GLN A 73 -13.52 18.39 1.09
CA GLN A 73 -12.36 18.38 2.00
C GLN A 73 -11.96 16.98 2.49
N GLU A 74 -12.81 15.96 2.32
CA GLU A 74 -12.50 14.57 2.72
C GLU A 74 -12.21 13.67 1.53
N GLU A 75 -11.36 14.13 0.61
CA GLU A 75 -10.89 13.28 -0.47
C GLU A 75 -10.01 12.13 0.05
N LEU A 76 -10.32 10.92 -0.42
CA LEU A 76 -9.68 9.71 0.04
C LEU A 76 -8.99 9.00 -1.11
N THR A 77 -7.70 8.74 -0.96
CA THR A 77 -6.92 7.99 -1.95
C THR A 77 -6.55 6.61 -1.44
N PHE A 78 -6.73 5.61 -2.30
CA PHE A 78 -6.37 4.22 -2.08
C PHE A 78 -5.39 3.81 -3.15
N HIS A 79 -4.30 3.17 -2.73
CA HIS A 79 -3.32 2.63 -3.66
C HIS A 79 -3.05 1.17 -3.29
N SER A 80 -3.02 0.30 -4.28
CA SER A 80 -2.63 -1.09 -4.12
C SER A 80 -1.68 -1.49 -5.24
N GLN A 81 -0.71 -2.33 -4.89
CA GLN A 81 0.12 -3.02 -5.87
C GLN A 81 -0.41 -4.43 -6.09
N VAL A 82 -0.25 -4.93 -7.30
CA VAL A 82 -0.64 -6.28 -7.68
C VAL A 82 0.52 -6.93 -8.40
N GLU A 83 0.83 -8.16 -8.01
CA GLU A 83 1.84 -8.98 -8.63
C GLU A 83 1.31 -10.40 -8.71
N ARG A 84 1.26 -10.97 -9.91
CA ARG A 84 0.84 -12.35 -10.16
C ARG A 84 1.76 -13.01 -11.16
N GLU A 85 2.23 -14.20 -10.83
CA GLU A 85 3.04 -15.02 -11.72
C GLU A 85 2.16 -16.01 -12.48
N TYR A 86 2.47 -16.20 -13.77
CA TYR A 86 1.80 -17.15 -14.65
C TYR A 86 2.84 -18.02 -15.36
N ARG A 87 2.57 -19.32 -15.44
CA ARG A 87 3.38 -20.29 -16.18
C ARG A 87 2.46 -21.23 -16.96
N PHE A 88 2.82 -21.48 -18.22
CA PHE A 88 2.07 -22.32 -19.14
C PHE A 88 3.02 -23.28 -19.85
N SER A 89 2.55 -24.50 -20.09
CA SER A 89 3.25 -25.52 -20.88
C SER A 89 2.24 -26.33 -21.69
N LYS A 90 2.57 -26.62 -22.95
CA LYS A 90 1.80 -27.51 -23.85
C LYS A 90 2.74 -28.28 -24.78
N LYS A 91 2.28 -29.46 -25.25
CA LYS A 91 3.02 -30.32 -26.19
C LYS A 91 3.26 -29.68 -27.56
N VAL A 92 2.38 -28.77 -28.00
CA VAL A 92 2.51 -28.03 -29.27
C VAL A 92 2.80 -26.57 -28.97
N GLY A 93 3.77 -26.00 -29.69
CA GLY A 93 4.30 -24.66 -29.43
C GLY A 93 3.30 -23.53 -29.65
N TYR A 94 3.42 -22.45 -28.88
CA TYR A 94 2.57 -21.26 -28.94
C TYR A 94 2.99 -20.29 -30.04
N SER A 95 2.00 -19.73 -30.76
CA SER A 95 2.25 -18.63 -31.68
C SER A 95 2.35 -17.28 -30.95
N ARG A 96 3.07 -16.31 -31.53
CA ARG A 96 3.17 -14.94 -30.98
C ARG A 96 1.79 -14.26 -30.86
N GLN A 97 0.90 -14.51 -31.83
CA GLN A 97 -0.45 -13.95 -31.83
C GLN A 97 -1.32 -14.58 -30.72
N TRP A 98 -1.19 -15.89 -30.51
CA TRP A 98 -1.84 -16.57 -29.39
C TRP A 98 -1.37 -16.00 -28.05
N ALA A 99 -0.05 -15.83 -27.87
CA ALA A 99 0.52 -15.27 -26.64
C ALA A 99 -0.04 -13.86 -26.35
N ARG A 100 -0.16 -13.00 -27.39
CA ARG A 100 -0.78 -11.66 -27.25
C ARG A 100 -2.25 -11.71 -26.84
N LYS A 101 -3.06 -12.55 -27.51
CA LYS A 101 -4.48 -12.71 -27.18
C LYS A 101 -4.67 -13.25 -25.76
N MET A 102 -3.87 -14.24 -25.38
CA MET A 102 -3.89 -14.84 -24.04
C MET A 102 -3.52 -13.82 -22.96
N LEU A 103 -2.40 -13.10 -23.12
CA LEU A 103 -2.00 -12.03 -22.20
C LEU A 103 -3.09 -10.96 -22.04
N SER A 104 -3.78 -10.62 -23.14
CA SER A 104 -4.91 -9.68 -23.12
C SER A 104 -6.16 -10.22 -22.41
N ARG A 105 -6.39 -11.53 -22.46
CA ARG A 105 -7.52 -12.20 -21.81
C ARG A 105 -7.27 -12.39 -20.31
N GLU A 106 -6.12 -12.94 -19.94
CA GLU A 106 -5.77 -13.13 -18.52
C GLU A 106 -5.57 -11.78 -17.82
N GLY A 107 -5.00 -10.78 -18.51
CA GLY A 107 -4.95 -9.41 -18.00
C GLY A 107 -6.34 -8.81 -17.72
N ARG A 108 -7.34 -9.09 -18.57
CA ARG A 108 -8.74 -8.64 -18.35
C ARG A 108 -9.35 -9.28 -17.10
N LYS A 109 -9.22 -10.59 -16.93
CA LYS A 109 -9.71 -11.29 -15.73
C LYS A 109 -9.10 -10.76 -14.44
N VAL A 110 -7.80 -10.47 -14.46
CA VAL A 110 -7.11 -9.86 -13.32
C VAL A 110 -7.71 -8.48 -13.02
N VAL A 111 -7.92 -7.64 -14.03
CA VAL A 111 -8.56 -6.33 -13.83
C VAL A 111 -9.97 -6.45 -13.28
N GLU A 112 -10.81 -7.33 -13.84
CA GLU A 112 -12.19 -7.52 -13.36
C GLU A 112 -12.25 -8.00 -11.91
N ALA A 113 -11.38 -8.96 -11.53
CA ALA A 113 -11.30 -9.44 -10.16
C ALA A 113 -10.86 -8.33 -9.19
N LEU A 114 -9.84 -7.55 -9.57
CA LEU A 114 -9.36 -6.41 -8.79
C LEU A 114 -10.43 -5.32 -8.66
N TRP A 115 -11.16 -5.04 -9.74
CA TRP A 115 -12.27 -4.09 -9.76
C TRP A 115 -13.33 -4.46 -8.73
N LYS A 116 -13.81 -5.72 -8.77
CA LYS A 116 -14.80 -6.24 -7.82
C LYS A 116 -14.30 -6.21 -6.37
N GLN A 117 -13.05 -6.64 -6.15
CA GLN A 117 -12.47 -6.64 -4.81
C GLN A 117 -12.35 -5.22 -4.25
N MET A 118 -11.92 -4.26 -5.07
CA MET A 118 -11.77 -2.88 -4.63
C MET A 118 -13.12 -2.21 -4.43
N GLY A 119 -14.12 -2.42 -5.29
CA GLY A 119 -15.48 -1.94 -5.07
C GLY A 119 -16.04 -2.39 -3.72
N LYS A 120 -15.87 -3.68 -3.36
CA LYS A 120 -16.25 -4.21 -2.04
C LYS A 120 -15.51 -3.51 -0.90
N MET A 121 -14.19 -3.34 -1.05
CA MET A 121 -13.36 -2.67 -0.05
C MET A 121 -13.76 -1.21 0.17
N LEU A 122 -14.00 -0.45 -0.90
CA LEU A 122 -14.44 0.94 -0.84
C LEU A 122 -15.83 1.07 -0.22
N THR A 123 -16.76 0.18 -0.58
CA THR A 123 -18.09 0.12 0.03
C THR A 123 -17.99 -0.14 1.52
N ALA A 124 -17.23 -1.18 1.92
CA ALA A 124 -17.00 -1.52 3.32
C ALA A 124 -16.36 -0.36 4.08
N PHE A 125 -15.41 0.37 3.47
CA PHE A 125 -14.79 1.54 4.09
C PHE A 125 -15.80 2.64 4.39
N VAL A 126 -16.64 3.00 3.41
CA VAL A 126 -17.68 4.04 3.57
C VAL A 126 -18.64 3.67 4.69
N VAL A 127 -19.04 2.40 4.76
CA VAL A 127 -19.90 1.89 5.84
C VAL A 127 -19.19 1.95 7.20
N MET A 128 -17.98 1.39 7.29
CA MET A 128 -17.20 1.30 8.53
C MET A 128 -16.78 2.67 9.09
N ARG A 129 -16.70 3.71 8.26
CA ARG A 129 -16.35 5.07 8.72
C ARG A 129 -17.37 5.67 9.67
N ARG A 130 -18.60 5.17 9.69
CA ARG A 130 -19.65 5.59 10.64
C ARG A 130 -19.78 4.65 11.84
N ASP A 131 -19.10 3.51 11.81
CA ASP A 131 -19.07 2.59 12.94
C ASP A 131 -18.32 3.21 14.11
N SER A 132 -18.75 2.89 15.33
CA SER A 132 -18.06 3.32 16.53
C SER A 132 -16.65 2.72 16.57
N SER A 133 -15.71 3.42 17.20
CA SER A 133 -14.35 2.88 17.33
C SER A 133 -14.33 1.55 18.10
N ALA A 134 -15.34 1.26 18.93
CA ALA A 134 -15.49 -0.05 19.56
C ALA A 134 -15.74 -1.19 18.56
N VAL A 135 -16.61 -0.97 17.57
CA VAL A 135 -16.86 -1.95 16.49
C VAL A 135 -15.61 -2.13 15.64
N LEU A 136 -14.94 -1.03 15.28
CA LEU A 136 -13.70 -1.07 14.50
C LEU A 136 -12.58 -1.82 15.23
N ARG A 137 -12.44 -1.67 16.56
CA ARG A 137 -11.46 -2.44 17.33
C ARG A 137 -11.77 -3.94 17.33
N LYS A 138 -13.05 -4.33 17.37
CA LYS A 138 -13.42 -5.75 17.21
C LYS A 138 -13.02 -6.27 15.83
N MET A 139 -13.28 -5.50 14.77
CA MET A 139 -12.90 -5.86 13.40
C MET A 139 -11.39 -5.86 13.16
N LEU A 140 -10.64 -5.01 13.86
CA LEU A 140 -9.16 -5.02 13.84
C LEU A 140 -8.60 -6.36 14.33
N VAL A 141 -9.23 -6.96 15.35
CA VAL A 141 -8.75 -8.19 15.97
C VAL A 141 -9.30 -9.44 15.26
N ALA A 142 -10.62 -9.47 15.05
CA ALA A 142 -11.33 -10.67 14.61
C ALA A 142 -11.86 -10.60 13.17
N GLY A 143 -11.60 -9.50 12.45
CA GLY A 143 -12.06 -9.35 11.07
C GLY A 143 -11.23 -10.12 10.06
N GLU A 144 -11.80 -10.30 8.87
CA GLU A 144 -11.07 -10.76 7.69
C GLU A 144 -9.92 -9.80 7.32
N PRO A 145 -8.89 -10.24 6.58
CA PRO A 145 -7.71 -9.40 6.29
C PRO A 145 -8.04 -8.02 5.69
N TYR A 146 -9.09 -7.94 4.87
CA TYR A 146 -9.54 -6.65 4.32
C TYR A 146 -10.26 -5.80 5.37
N GLN A 147 -11.04 -6.39 6.28
CA GLN A 147 -11.70 -5.67 7.38
C GLN A 147 -10.67 -5.15 8.37
N GLN A 148 -9.65 -5.96 8.70
CA GLN A 148 -8.52 -5.52 9.54
C GLN A 148 -7.79 -4.34 8.92
N LEU A 149 -7.54 -4.37 7.60
CA LEU A 149 -6.91 -3.28 6.87
C LEU A 149 -7.73 -1.99 6.98
N LEU A 150 -9.05 -2.08 6.76
CA LEU A 150 -9.95 -0.92 6.85
C LEU A 150 -10.07 -0.40 8.28
N ALA A 151 -10.21 -1.31 9.26
CA ALA A 151 -10.27 -0.95 10.67
C ALA A 151 -8.99 -0.26 11.12
N THR A 152 -7.81 -0.79 10.79
CA THR A 152 -6.50 -0.20 11.08
C THR A 152 -6.40 1.21 10.51
N ARG A 153 -6.79 1.38 9.24
CA ARG A 153 -6.79 2.69 8.57
C ARG A 153 -7.68 3.69 9.29
N ILE A 154 -8.94 3.34 9.56
CA ILE A 154 -9.92 4.25 10.16
C ILE A 154 -9.51 4.59 11.60
N LEU A 155 -9.09 3.61 12.39
CA LEU A 155 -8.62 3.83 13.76
C LEU A 155 -7.37 4.72 13.79
N GLY A 156 -6.45 4.54 12.85
CA GLY A 156 -5.28 5.42 12.68
C GLY A 156 -5.66 6.85 12.28
N GLN A 157 -6.64 7.02 11.38
CA GLN A 157 -7.18 8.34 11.03
C GLN A 157 -7.83 9.03 12.23
N ARG A 158 -8.58 8.28 13.04
CA ARG A 158 -9.24 8.76 14.25
C ARG A 158 -8.28 8.94 15.43
N LYS A 159 -7.05 8.48 15.31
CA LYS A 159 -6.07 8.41 16.40
C LYS A 159 -6.64 7.75 17.66
N ASP A 160 -7.31 6.61 17.50
CA ASP A 160 -7.87 5.87 18.65
C ASP A 160 -6.74 5.25 19.51
N PRO A 161 -6.46 5.75 20.72
CA PRO A 161 -5.38 5.23 21.56
C PRO A 161 -5.62 3.78 21.99
N LYS A 162 -6.89 3.34 22.07
CA LYS A 162 -7.24 1.97 22.47
C LYS A 162 -6.91 0.94 21.38
N ALA A 163 -6.61 1.39 20.16
CA ALA A 163 -6.21 0.51 19.06
C ALA A 163 -4.69 0.29 18.98
N VAL A 164 -3.88 1.16 19.61
CA VAL A 164 -2.41 1.20 19.43
C VAL A 164 -1.76 -0.16 19.67
N LYS A 165 -2.10 -0.83 20.78
CA LYS A 165 -1.55 -2.14 21.12
C LYS A 165 -1.79 -3.19 20.04
N GLU A 166 -3.00 -3.23 19.48
CA GLU A 166 -3.34 -4.19 18.43
C GLU A 166 -2.71 -3.81 17.08
N ILE A 167 -2.65 -2.53 16.76
CA ILE A 167 -1.97 -2.04 15.55
C ILE A 167 -0.46 -2.35 15.60
N ILE A 168 0.19 -2.23 16.77
CA ILE A 168 1.60 -2.63 16.95
C ILE A 168 1.81 -4.12 16.65
N LYS A 169 0.88 -5.01 17.02
CA LYS A 169 1.00 -6.44 16.69
C LYS A 169 1.00 -6.68 15.18
N LEU A 170 0.29 -5.85 14.41
CA LEU A 170 0.23 -5.98 12.95
C LEU A 170 1.56 -5.67 12.25
N LEU A 171 2.54 -5.05 12.92
CA LEU A 171 3.89 -4.87 12.39
C LEU A 171 4.61 -6.20 12.10
N LYS A 172 4.19 -7.29 12.75
CA LYS A 172 4.73 -8.64 12.56
C LYS A 172 3.84 -9.51 11.66
N HIS A 173 2.82 -8.93 11.04
CA HIS A 173 1.86 -9.69 10.24
C HIS A 173 2.46 -10.17 8.91
N LYS A 174 2.06 -11.38 8.46
CA LYS A 174 2.57 -12.00 7.21
C LYS A 174 2.10 -11.27 5.96
N ASP A 175 0.85 -10.77 5.95
CA ASP A 175 0.36 -9.90 4.87
C ASP A 175 1.03 -8.53 4.96
N ARG A 176 1.90 -8.26 3.98
CA ARG A 176 2.66 -7.01 3.88
C ARG A 176 1.76 -5.78 3.79
N ARG A 177 0.57 -5.90 3.18
CA ARG A 177 -0.37 -4.77 3.06
C ARG A 177 -0.84 -4.32 4.44
N LEU A 178 -1.17 -5.28 5.31
CA LEU A 178 -1.62 -5.01 6.66
C LEU A 178 -0.48 -4.44 7.52
N MET A 179 0.74 -4.97 7.36
CA MET A 179 1.94 -4.42 8.01
C MET A 179 2.21 -2.96 7.60
N PHE A 180 2.16 -2.63 6.31
CA PHE A 180 2.35 -1.24 5.85
C PHE A 180 1.24 -0.31 6.32
N GLU A 181 -0.01 -0.79 6.35
CA GLU A 181 -1.14 -0.01 6.88
C GLU A 181 -0.95 0.28 8.38
N ALA A 182 -0.46 -0.69 9.15
CA ALA A 182 -0.13 -0.50 10.55
C ALA A 182 0.98 0.54 10.76
N ILE A 183 2.05 0.51 9.96
CA ILE A 183 3.09 1.55 9.97
C ILE A 183 2.47 2.93 9.71
N SER A 184 1.67 3.05 8.65
CA SER A 184 1.04 4.33 8.28
C SER A 184 0.11 4.86 9.37
N ALA A 185 -0.70 3.98 9.99
CA ALA A 185 -1.57 4.34 11.11
C ALA A 185 -0.75 4.87 12.29
N LEU A 186 0.29 4.15 12.73
CA LEU A 186 1.13 4.54 13.88
C LEU A 186 1.88 5.86 13.64
N VAL A 187 2.36 6.09 12.40
CA VAL A 187 2.98 7.36 12.00
C VAL A 187 1.98 8.52 12.07
N LYS A 188 0.77 8.31 11.55
CA LYS A 188 -0.29 9.33 11.58
C LYS A 188 -0.73 9.67 13.00
N MET A 189 -0.73 8.65 13.87
CA MET A 189 -1.04 8.78 15.28
C MET A 189 0.11 9.41 16.10
N LYS A 190 1.34 9.41 15.58
CA LYS A 190 2.58 9.82 16.28
C LYS A 190 2.86 8.98 17.53
N GLU A 191 2.59 7.68 17.45
CA GLU A 191 2.68 6.77 18.61
C GLU A 191 4.12 6.43 18.97
N GLN A 192 4.59 6.97 20.10
CA GLN A 192 5.93 6.71 20.63
C GLN A 192 6.14 5.24 21.01
N GLN A 193 5.08 4.54 21.44
CA GLN A 193 5.12 3.11 21.76
C GLN A 193 5.48 2.23 20.55
N ALA A 194 5.28 2.73 19.32
CA ALA A 194 5.63 2.02 18.10
C ALA A 194 7.11 2.11 17.72
N VAL A 195 7.88 3.05 18.29
CA VAL A 195 9.27 3.31 17.90
C VAL A 195 10.14 2.08 18.06
N LYS A 196 10.13 1.45 19.25
CA LYS A 196 10.95 0.25 19.49
C LYS A 196 10.54 -0.94 18.59
N PRO A 197 9.26 -1.32 18.48
CA PRO A 197 8.82 -2.33 17.50
C PRO A 197 9.22 -2.04 16.06
N MET A 198 9.13 -0.78 15.63
CA MET A 198 9.53 -0.36 14.29
C MET A 198 11.05 -0.40 14.09
N ILE A 199 11.86 -0.07 15.10
CA ILE A 199 13.31 -0.27 15.06
C ILE A 199 13.65 -1.76 14.98
N GLU A 200 12.95 -2.64 15.70
CA GLU A 200 13.17 -4.09 15.57
C GLU A 200 12.85 -4.60 14.17
N LEU A 201 11.81 -4.03 13.52
CA LEU A 201 11.39 -4.38 12.18
C LEU A 201 12.43 -4.04 11.09
N THR A 202 13.41 -3.19 11.37
CA THR A 202 14.46 -2.80 10.41
C THR A 202 15.50 -3.89 10.17
N ARG A 203 15.66 -4.82 11.13
CA ARG A 203 16.72 -5.84 11.12
C ARG A 203 16.59 -6.78 9.92
N GLY A 204 17.69 -6.98 9.19
CA GLY A 204 17.76 -7.89 8.04
C GLY A 204 16.87 -7.51 6.86
N LYS A 205 16.37 -6.27 6.79
CA LYS A 205 15.52 -5.82 5.69
C LYS A 205 16.34 -5.25 4.54
N LYS A 206 15.79 -5.37 3.33
CA LYS A 206 16.38 -4.79 2.12
C LYS A 206 16.46 -3.26 2.23
N PRO A 207 17.47 -2.61 1.64
CA PRO A 207 17.65 -1.17 1.72
C PRO A 207 16.39 -0.35 1.37
N ALA A 208 15.66 -0.73 0.33
CA ALA A 208 14.43 -0.04 -0.08
C ALA A 208 13.33 -0.02 1.02
N PHE A 209 13.18 -1.12 1.77
CA PHE A 209 12.23 -1.16 2.88
C PHE A 209 12.76 -0.38 4.09
N LEU A 210 14.06 -0.50 4.35
CA LEU A 210 14.73 0.20 5.43
C LEU A 210 14.61 1.72 5.28
N SER A 211 14.82 2.26 4.07
CA SER A 211 14.64 3.69 3.79
C SER A 211 13.23 4.18 4.11
N HIS A 212 12.19 3.40 3.74
CA HIS A 212 10.81 3.76 4.05
C HIS A 212 10.53 3.79 5.55
N LEU A 213 11.09 2.81 6.28
CA LEU A 213 10.91 2.71 7.73
C LEU A 213 11.68 3.80 8.48
N ILE A 214 12.86 4.20 7.99
CA ILE A 214 13.62 5.36 8.48
C ILE A 214 12.82 6.64 8.35
N SER A 215 12.24 6.93 7.17
CA SER A 215 11.38 8.10 6.98
C SER A 215 10.17 8.08 7.90
N SER A 216 9.52 6.91 8.04
CA SER A 216 8.36 6.72 8.93
C SER A 216 8.72 7.00 10.40
N LEU A 217 9.87 6.49 10.87
CA LEU A 217 10.36 6.75 12.23
C LEU A 217 10.67 8.24 12.43
N ALA A 218 11.32 8.89 11.47
CA ALA A 218 11.62 10.32 11.53
C ALA A 218 10.35 11.19 11.57
N GLU A 219 9.29 10.76 10.89
CA GLU A 219 7.98 11.41 10.99
C GLU A 219 7.38 11.30 12.39
N ILE A 220 7.51 10.14 13.07
CA ILE A 220 7.08 10.00 14.47
C ILE A 220 7.92 10.91 15.38
N GLY A 221 9.23 10.94 15.17
CA GLY A 221 10.16 11.75 15.94
C GLY A 221 10.35 11.24 17.37
N GLY A 222 10.98 12.08 18.21
CA GLY A 222 11.34 11.73 19.59
C GLY A 222 12.82 11.38 19.76
N GLN A 223 13.30 11.39 21.00
CA GLN A 223 14.71 11.22 21.33
C GLN A 223 15.25 9.84 20.94
N GLN A 224 14.44 8.79 21.11
CA GLN A 224 14.83 7.44 20.72
C GLN A 224 15.02 7.30 19.21
N VAL A 225 14.16 7.95 18.41
CA VAL A 225 14.31 8.01 16.96
C VAL A 225 15.59 8.76 16.60
N GLU A 226 15.85 9.91 17.23
CA GLU A 226 17.05 10.72 16.99
C GLU A 226 18.34 9.91 17.22
N GLY A 227 18.44 9.21 18.36
CA GLY A 227 19.57 8.33 18.65
C GLY A 227 19.74 7.21 17.62
N TYR A 228 18.63 6.56 17.24
CA TYR A 228 18.65 5.51 16.21
C TYR A 228 19.14 6.02 14.85
N LEU A 229 18.65 7.18 14.39
CA LEU A 229 19.06 7.80 13.13
C LEU A 229 20.53 8.22 13.15
N PHE A 230 21.02 8.74 14.29
CA PHE A 230 22.43 9.08 14.46
C PHE A 230 23.34 7.85 14.28
N THR A 231 23.00 6.73 14.93
CA THR A 231 23.75 5.47 14.77
C THR A 231 23.75 4.98 13.32
N LEU A 232 22.60 5.01 12.64
CA LEU A 232 22.52 4.61 11.23
C LEU A 232 23.34 5.51 10.31
N ALA A 233 23.32 6.82 10.53
CA ALA A 233 24.05 7.79 9.72
C ALA A 233 25.58 7.59 9.82
N GLY A 234 26.08 7.23 11.01
CA GLY A 234 27.51 7.03 11.25
C GLY A 234 28.04 5.65 10.87
N ALA A 235 27.29 4.59 11.15
CA ALA A 235 27.86 3.23 11.19
C ALA A 235 27.18 2.20 10.26
N HIS A 236 26.08 2.54 9.57
CA HIS A 236 25.41 1.54 8.73
C HIS A 236 26.29 1.15 7.52
N PRO A 237 26.46 -0.14 7.17
CA PRO A 237 27.38 -0.57 6.12
C PRO A 237 27.01 -0.01 4.73
N THR A 238 25.71 0.06 4.42
CA THR A 238 25.19 0.57 3.16
C THR A 238 25.21 2.11 3.12
N LYS A 239 25.91 2.70 2.13
CA LYS A 239 26.05 4.15 1.95
C LYS A 239 24.71 4.85 1.77
N GLU A 240 23.80 4.26 1.01
CA GLU A 240 22.46 4.79 0.74
C GLU A 240 21.68 4.97 2.05
N ILE A 241 21.81 4.03 2.98
CA ILE A 241 21.13 4.09 4.28
C ILE A 241 21.73 5.17 5.18
N ARG A 242 23.06 5.35 5.16
CA ARG A 242 23.70 6.46 5.89
C ARG A 242 23.19 7.82 5.42
N VAL A 243 23.05 8.00 4.11
CA VAL A 243 22.50 9.23 3.50
C VAL A 243 21.05 9.46 3.91
N VAL A 244 20.20 8.43 3.79
CA VAL A 244 18.78 8.53 4.16
C VAL A 244 18.63 8.87 5.66
N ALA A 245 19.39 8.22 6.54
CA ALA A 245 19.38 8.50 7.97
C ALA A 245 19.87 9.92 8.30
N LYS A 246 20.92 10.40 7.63
CA LYS A 246 21.42 11.78 7.78
C LYS A 246 20.36 12.81 7.39
N ASN A 247 19.69 12.61 6.25
CA ASN A 247 18.63 13.50 5.78
C ASN A 247 17.45 13.51 6.75
N ALA A 248 17.01 12.33 7.19
CA ALA A 248 15.95 12.18 8.18
C ALA A 248 16.27 12.87 9.51
N LEU A 249 17.53 12.80 9.96
CA LEU A 249 18.01 13.49 11.16
C LEU A 249 18.01 15.01 10.98
N GLN A 250 18.41 15.52 9.82
CA GLN A 250 18.35 16.95 9.49
C GLN A 250 16.92 17.47 9.51
N GLU A 251 15.98 16.75 8.91
CA GLU A 251 14.56 17.09 8.91
C GLU A 251 13.96 17.10 10.33
N LEU A 252 14.33 16.12 11.16
CA LEU A 252 13.89 16.08 12.56
C LEU A 252 14.41 17.30 13.34
N LYS A 253 15.68 17.69 13.11
CA LYS A 253 16.29 18.88 13.71
C LYS A 253 15.68 20.19 13.21
N SER A 254 15.34 20.29 11.92
CA SER A 254 14.69 21.49 11.37
C SER A 254 13.28 21.67 11.92
N ARG A 255 12.53 20.57 12.15
CA ARG A 255 11.22 20.62 12.81
C ARG A 255 11.28 21.03 14.29
N LYS A 256 12.40 20.74 14.98
CA LYS A 256 12.63 21.12 16.38
C LYS A 256 13.02 22.59 16.57
N LYS A 257 13.57 23.25 15.55
CA LYS A 257 13.85 24.68 15.60
C LYS A 257 12.57 25.42 15.19
N PRO A 258 11.83 26.09 16.10
CA PRO A 258 10.82 27.04 15.66
C PRO A 258 11.52 28.13 14.85
N SER A 259 10.81 28.72 13.89
CA SER A 259 11.23 29.90 13.13
C SER A 259 11.75 31.00 14.07
N VAL A 260 13.07 31.05 14.26
CA VAL A 260 13.76 32.22 14.82
C VAL A 260 14.36 32.98 13.65
N SER A 261 13.53 33.79 13.00
CA SER A 261 13.87 34.96 12.17
C SER A 261 12.51 35.55 11.76
N THR A 262 12.14 36.80 12.03
CA THR A 262 12.88 38.06 12.18
C THR A 262 11.93 38.99 12.95
N ARG A 263 12.28 39.59 14.10
CA ARG A 263 12.85 40.96 14.25
C ARG A 263 12.13 41.98 13.34
N GLN A 264 11.80 43.19 13.74
CA GLN A 264 12.15 44.08 14.86
C GLN A 264 11.14 45.22 14.78
#